data_AF-W4KML1-F1
#
_entry.id   AF-W4KML1-F1
#
_cell.length_a   1.000
_cell.length_b   1.000
_cell.length_c   1.000
_cell.angle_alpha   90.00
_cell.angle_beta   90.00
_cell.angle_gamma   90.00
#
_symmetry.space_group_name_H-M   'P 1'
#
loop_
_entity.id
_entity.type
_entity.pdbx_description
1 polymer ?
#
loop_
_entity_poly.entity_id
_entity_poly.type
_entity_poly.pdbx_seq_one_letter_code
_entity_poly.pdbx_strand_id
1 'polypeptide(L)'
;VLFSLLTLFAIIELSIAAWLISRYNSHHNYLSTSVRNRTRYLLFCAIWTTLLVPLFLMMFLLASGHFLSSVASHGIFLFITWALWLAGAAAITNALGGRLNCSRHFVYCGQLNALEAFAWIEWQVSDLGLSPPSL
;
A
#
# COMPACT_ATOMS: atom_id res chain seq x y z
N VAL A 1 -10.05 0.62 -14.55
CA VAL A 1 -9.69 1.90 -13.88
C VAL A 1 -9.15 1.64 -12.47
N LEU A 2 -9.93 1.02 -11.56
CA LEU A 2 -9.50 0.77 -10.17
C LEU A 2 -8.18 -0.02 -10.06
N PHE A 3 -8.06 -1.16 -10.75
CA PHE A 3 -6.81 -1.95 -10.77
C PHE A 3 -5.59 -1.12 -11.22
N SER A 4 -5.75 -0.28 -12.24
CA SER A 4 -4.68 0.58 -12.75
C SER A 4 -4.27 1.67 -11.75
N LEU A 5 -5.25 2.29 -11.08
CA LEU A 5 -4.98 3.29 -10.02
C LEU A 5 -4.27 2.65 -8.84
N LEU A 6 -4.72 1.47 -8.42
CA LEU A 6 -4.14 0.72 -7.32
C LEU A 6 -2.69 0.30 -7.63
N THR A 7 -2.38 -0.12 -8.86
CA THR A 7 -0.99 -0.33 -9.30
C THR A 7 -0.17 0.96 -9.30
N LEU A 8 -0.72 2.07 -9.80
CA LEU A 8 0.01 3.34 -9.87
C LEU A 8 0.40 3.83 -8.47
N PHE A 9 -0.53 3.81 -7.52
CA PHE A 9 -0.26 4.22 -6.14
C PHE A 9 0.71 3.26 -5.45
N ALA A 10 0.60 1.94 -5.69
CA ALA A 10 1.56 0.97 -5.17
C ALA A 10 2.99 1.23 -5.64
N ILE A 11 3.20 1.65 -6.90
CA ILE A 11 4.53 1.99 -7.42
C ILE A 11 5.11 3.24 -6.71
N ILE A 12 4.24 4.22 -6.44
CA ILE A 12 4.63 5.44 -5.72
C ILE A 12 5.02 5.07 -4.28
N GLU A 13 4.18 4.31 -3.59
CA GLU A 13 4.41 3.85 -2.22
C GLU A 13 5.66 2.96 -2.11
N LEU A 14 5.86 2.06 -3.08
CA LEU A 14 7.06 1.23 -3.22
C LEU A 14 8.32 2.11 -3.26
N SER A 15 8.30 3.15 -4.07
CA SER A 15 9.43 4.06 -4.26
C SER A 15 9.74 4.84 -2.97
N ILE A 16 8.71 5.35 -2.29
CA ILE A 16 8.87 6.08 -1.01
C ILE A 16 9.38 5.15 0.09
N ALA A 17 8.76 3.98 0.25
CA ALA A 17 9.13 3.01 1.27
C ALA A 17 10.56 2.48 1.06
N ALA A 18 10.92 2.14 -0.18
CA ALA A 18 12.27 1.68 -0.52
C ALA A 18 13.33 2.75 -0.25
N TRP A 19 13.04 4.00 -0.62
CA TRP A 19 13.93 5.13 -0.32
C TRP A 19 14.11 5.33 1.18
N LEU A 20 13.02 5.34 1.97
CA LEU A 20 13.07 5.47 3.42
C LEU A 20 13.90 4.35 4.06
N ILE A 21 13.68 3.10 3.65
CA ILE A 21 14.43 1.94 4.16
C ILE A 21 15.92 2.05 3.81
N SER A 22 16.26 2.49 2.60
CA SER A 22 17.65 2.74 2.21
C SER A 22 18.29 3.80 3.13
N ARG A 23 17.61 4.92 3.35
CA ARG A 23 18.08 5.97 4.27
C ARG A 23 18.24 5.48 5.71
N TYR A 24 17.28 4.70 6.22
CA TYR A 24 17.32 4.10 7.56
C TYR A 24 18.46 3.09 7.72
N ASN A 25 18.77 2.33 6.66
CA ASN A 25 19.88 1.37 6.69
C ASN A 25 21.24 2.09 6.65
N SER A 26 21.36 3.20 5.92
CA SER A 26 22.62 3.95 5.82
C SER A 26 22.90 4.89 6.99
N HIS A 27 21.88 5.53 7.56
CA HIS A 27 22.07 6.62 8.55
C HIS A 27 21.53 6.26 9.94
N HIS A 28 20.79 5.15 10.08
CA HIS A 28 20.16 4.72 11.33
C HIS A 28 19.29 5.79 12.02
N ASN A 29 18.76 6.75 11.25
CA ASN A 29 18.02 7.92 11.75
C ASN A 29 16.50 7.78 11.60
N TYR A 30 15.98 6.57 11.85
CA TYR A 30 14.54 6.34 11.95
C TYR A 30 13.97 6.93 13.24
N LEU A 31 12.75 7.46 13.22
CA LEU A 31 12.12 8.07 14.40
C LEU A 31 11.92 7.09 15.55
N SER A 32 11.63 5.83 15.23
CA SER A 32 11.55 4.74 16.19
C SER A 32 11.68 3.39 15.48
N THR A 33 12.04 2.34 16.22
CA THR A 33 12.03 0.96 15.70
C THR A 33 10.64 0.55 15.22
N SER A 34 9.60 1.11 15.85
CA SER A 34 8.21 0.97 15.44
C SER A 34 8.02 1.46 14.01
N VAL A 35 8.35 2.73 13.71
CA VAL A 35 8.22 3.33 12.36
C VAL A 35 8.98 2.51 11.32
N ARG A 36 10.25 2.16 11.60
CA ARG A 36 11.07 1.33 10.70
C ARG A 36 10.39 0.01 10.31
N ASN A 37 9.79 -0.69 11.27
CA ASN A 37 9.14 -1.97 11.01
C ASN A 37 7.86 -1.80 10.19
N ARG A 38 7.07 -0.74 10.42
CA ARG A 38 5.87 -0.46 9.60
C ARG A 38 6.21 -0.04 8.19
N THR A 39 7.26 0.78 7.99
CA THR A 39 7.73 1.12 6.63
C THR A 39 8.14 -0.13 5.84
N ARG A 40 8.77 -1.12 6.49
CA ARG A 40 9.11 -2.41 5.86
C ARG A 40 7.88 -3.24 5.52
N TYR A 41 6.85 -3.22 6.37
CA TYR A 41 5.58 -3.86 6.09
C TYR A 41 4.86 -3.20 4.90
N LEU A 42 4.85 -1.86 4.83
CA LEU A 42 4.29 -1.14 3.68
C LEU A 42 5.07 -1.40 2.40
N LEU A 43 6.40 -1.53 2.46
CA LEU A 43 7.19 -1.98 1.32
C LEU A 43 6.71 -3.36 0.82
N PHE A 44 6.47 -4.32 1.73
CA PHE A 44 5.92 -5.62 1.37
C PHE A 44 4.54 -5.49 0.70
N CYS A 45 3.64 -4.67 1.24
CA CYS A 45 2.31 -4.43 0.66
C CYS A 45 2.42 -3.81 -0.74
N ALA A 46 3.32 -2.87 -0.94
CA ALA A 46 3.57 -2.23 -2.22
C ALA A 46 4.14 -3.22 -3.26
N ILE A 47 5.06 -4.11 -2.87
CA ILE A 47 5.57 -5.18 -3.73
C ILE A 47 4.45 -6.16 -4.11
N TRP A 48 3.69 -6.64 -3.12
CA TRP A 48 2.53 -7.52 -3.31
C TRP A 48 1.58 -6.93 -4.36
N THR A 49 1.22 -5.67 -4.18
CA THR A 49 0.24 -4.95 -4.99
C THR A 49 0.78 -4.67 -6.39
N THR A 50 2.02 -4.19 -6.52
CA THR A 50 2.65 -3.87 -7.81
C THR A 50 2.81 -5.10 -8.70
N LEU A 51 3.08 -6.27 -8.12
CA LEU A 51 3.29 -7.50 -8.90
C LEU A 51 1.97 -8.22 -9.21
N LEU A 52 1.11 -8.41 -8.20
CA LEU A 52 -0.04 -9.29 -8.35
C LEU A 52 -1.25 -8.60 -8.97
N VAL A 53 -1.43 -7.28 -8.78
CA VAL A 53 -2.59 -6.56 -9.33
C VAL A 53 -2.54 -6.50 -10.86
N PRO A 54 -1.42 -6.14 -11.51
CA PRO A 54 -1.32 -6.20 -12.97
C PRO A 54 -1.42 -7.62 -13.50
N LEU A 55 -0.86 -8.60 -12.78
CA LEU A 55 -0.95 -10.01 -13.16
C LEU A 55 -2.40 -10.49 -13.20
N PHE A 56 -3.18 -10.23 -12.15
CA PHE A 56 -4.61 -10.54 -12.12
C PHE A 56 -5.39 -9.81 -13.21
N LEU A 57 -5.09 -8.52 -13.45
CA LEU A 57 -5.70 -7.76 -14.55
C LEU A 57 -5.40 -8.40 -15.92
N MET A 58 -4.16 -8.80 -16.19
CA MET A 58 -3.78 -9.47 -17.43
C MET A 58 -4.47 -10.83 -17.58
N MET A 59 -4.56 -11.62 -16.52
CA MET A 59 -5.24 -12.91 -16.53
C MET A 59 -6.75 -12.77 -16.79
N PHE A 60 -7.38 -11.71 -16.27
CA PHE A 60 -8.77 -11.38 -16.57
C PHE A 60 -8.97 -11.06 -18.07
N LEU A 61 -8.05 -10.28 -18.66
CA LEU A 61 -8.15 -9.84 -20.05
C LEU A 61 -7.79 -10.92 -21.08
N LEU A 62 -6.82 -11.78 -20.77
CA LEU A 62 -6.20 -12.71 -21.74
C LEU A 62 -6.58 -14.18 -21.55
N ALA A 63 -7.04 -14.58 -20.36
CA ALA A 63 -7.23 -15.98 -20.00
C ALA A 63 -8.67 -16.29 -19.57
N SER A 64 -9.65 -15.95 -20.42
CA SER A 64 -11.07 -16.28 -20.19
C SER A 64 -11.26 -17.79 -20.14
N GLY A 65 -11.68 -18.33 -19.00
CA GLY A 65 -11.98 -19.76 -18.80
C GLY A 65 -11.22 -20.45 -17.66
N HIS A 66 -10.22 -19.78 -17.06
CA HIS A 66 -9.51 -20.31 -15.88
C HIS A 66 -10.13 -19.80 -14.56
N PHE A 67 -10.07 -20.61 -13.50
CA PHE A 67 -10.58 -20.24 -12.16
C PHE A 67 -9.97 -18.93 -11.64
N LEU A 68 -8.69 -18.65 -11.94
CA LEU A 68 -8.03 -17.40 -11.58
C LEU A 68 -8.63 -16.16 -12.27
N SER A 69 -9.22 -16.33 -13.45
CA SER A 69 -9.92 -15.27 -14.19
C SER A 69 -11.33 -15.00 -13.63
N SER A 70 -11.83 -15.86 -12.72
CA SER A 70 -13.17 -15.70 -12.15
C SER A 70 -13.29 -14.46 -11.26
N VAL A 71 -14.50 -13.90 -11.21
CA VAL A 71 -14.85 -12.76 -10.34
C VAL A 71 -14.61 -13.11 -8.87
N ALA A 72 -14.88 -14.36 -8.46
CA ALA A 72 -14.66 -14.81 -7.09
C ALA A 72 -13.17 -14.76 -6.70
N SER A 73 -12.27 -15.24 -7.57
CA SER A 73 -10.82 -15.18 -7.34
C SER A 73 -10.31 -13.74 -7.22
N HIS A 74 -10.84 -12.83 -8.04
CA HIS A 74 -10.52 -11.40 -7.96
C HIS A 74 -11.03 -10.78 -6.66
N GLY A 75 -12.24 -11.13 -6.22
CA GLY A 75 -12.80 -10.67 -4.94
C GLY A 75 -11.97 -11.11 -3.74
N ILE A 76 -11.54 -12.38 -3.70
CA ILE A 76 -10.66 -12.89 -2.63
C ILE A 76 -9.31 -12.15 -2.64
N PHE A 77 -8.72 -11.97 -3.82
CA PHE A 77 -7.44 -11.27 -3.97
C PHE A 77 -7.53 -9.79 -3.53
N LEU A 78 -8.60 -9.10 -3.92
CA LEU A 78 -8.86 -7.73 -3.49
C LEU A 78 -9.11 -7.65 -1.98
N PHE A 79 -9.80 -8.63 -1.38
CA PHE A 79 -10.02 -8.68 0.06
C PHE A 79 -8.72 -8.84 0.85
N ILE A 80 -7.81 -9.72 0.39
CA ILE A 80 -6.48 -9.86 1.00
C ILE A 80 -5.70 -8.54 0.88
N THR A 81 -5.73 -7.92 -0.30
CA THR A 81 -5.04 -6.65 -0.56
C THR A 81 -5.60 -5.54 0.34
N TRP A 82 -6.92 -5.46 0.48
CA TRP A 82 -7.61 -4.55 1.39
C TRP A 82 -7.17 -4.74 2.84
N ALA A 83 -7.11 -5.98 3.33
CA ALA A 83 -6.70 -6.29 4.69
C ALA A 83 -5.23 -5.91 4.94
N LEU A 84 -4.35 -6.16 3.96
CA LEU A 84 -2.94 -5.79 4.03
C LEU A 84 -2.76 -4.27 4.14
N TRP A 85 -3.46 -3.50 3.29
CA TRP A 85 -3.40 -2.03 3.29
C TRP A 85 -4.04 -1.41 4.53
N LEU A 86 -5.18 -1.93 4.99
CA LEU A 86 -5.80 -1.47 6.24
C LEU A 86 -4.86 -1.65 7.43
N ALA A 87 -4.27 -2.85 7.57
CA ALA A 87 -3.32 -3.13 8.63
C ALA A 87 -2.08 -2.24 8.53
N GLY A 88 -1.57 -2.00 7.32
CA GLY A 88 -0.41 -1.13 7.08
C GLY A 88 -0.66 0.32 7.43
N ALA A 89 -1.76 0.88 6.92
CA ALA A 89 -2.18 2.25 7.15
C ALA A 89 -2.44 2.51 8.64
N ALA A 90 -3.19 1.62 9.31
CA ALA A 90 -3.44 1.74 10.74
C ALA A 90 -2.15 1.63 11.56
N ALA A 91 -1.26 0.68 11.23
CA ALA A 91 -0.02 0.48 11.96
C ALA A 91 0.95 1.66 11.83
N ILE A 92 1.10 2.25 10.63
CA ILE A 92 1.98 3.42 10.44
C ILE A 92 1.39 4.66 11.10
N THR A 93 0.08 4.88 10.98
CA THR A 93 -0.64 5.98 11.66
C THR A 93 -0.41 5.91 13.17
N ASN A 94 -0.58 4.72 13.77
CA ASN A 94 -0.34 4.53 15.20
C ASN A 94 1.13 4.78 15.59
N ALA A 95 2.09 4.35 14.76
CA ALA A 95 3.52 4.53 15.03
C ALA A 95 3.98 5.99 14.94
N LEU A 96 3.33 6.80 14.10
CA LEU A 96 3.60 8.23 13.95
C LEU A 96 2.82 9.08 14.97
N GLY A 97 1.76 8.51 15.58
CA GLY A 97 0.81 9.25 16.41
C GLY A 97 -0.17 10.08 15.56
N GLY A 98 -0.43 9.64 14.32
CA GLY A 98 -1.11 10.39 13.27
C GLY A 98 -0.16 11.26 12.45
N ARG A 99 -0.74 12.23 11.73
CA ARG A 99 -0.01 13.12 10.83
C ARG A 99 1.05 13.94 11.55
N LEU A 100 2.29 13.84 11.10
CA LEU A 100 3.41 14.60 11.67
C LEU A 100 3.33 16.09 11.31
N ASN A 101 3.62 16.95 12.28
CA ASN A 101 3.81 18.37 12.05
C ASN A 101 5.27 18.66 11.65
N CYS A 102 5.51 18.86 10.35
CA CYS A 102 6.86 19.10 9.80
C CYS A 102 7.45 20.48 10.15
N SER A 103 6.71 21.35 10.83
CA SER A 103 7.31 22.54 11.48
C SER A 103 8.18 22.16 12.68
N ARG A 104 8.04 20.93 13.21
CA ARG A 104 8.98 20.34 14.17
C ARG A 104 10.08 19.59 13.42
N HIS A 105 11.28 19.52 13.99
CA HIS A 105 12.44 18.84 13.41
C HIS A 105 12.32 17.30 13.42
N PHE A 106 11.40 16.75 12.63
CA PHE A 106 11.30 15.31 12.37
C PHE A 106 12.06 14.93 11.11
N VAL A 107 12.90 13.89 11.20
CA VAL A 107 13.67 13.37 10.08
C VAL A 107 12.74 12.70 9.06
N TYR A 108 12.85 13.09 7.79
CA TYR A 108 12.01 12.61 6.67
C TYR A 108 10.49 12.79 6.86
N CYS A 109 10.08 13.86 7.55
CA CYS A 109 8.67 14.13 7.85
C CYS A 109 7.75 14.12 6.61
N GLY A 110 8.17 14.76 5.52
CA GLY A 110 7.39 14.81 4.29
C GLY A 110 7.18 13.43 3.67
N GLN A 111 8.22 12.61 3.65
CA GLN A 111 8.18 11.26 3.12
C GLN A 111 7.36 10.32 4.00
N LEU A 112 7.42 10.46 5.33
CA LEU A 112 6.60 9.68 6.26
C LEU A 112 5.12 10.06 6.19
N ASN A 113 4.79 11.35 6.09
CA ASN A 113 3.41 11.79 5.87
C ASN A 113 2.88 11.33 4.50
N ALA A 114 3.71 11.34 3.46
CA ALA A 114 3.33 10.81 2.16
C ALA A 114 3.06 9.30 2.24
N LEU A 115 3.95 8.53 2.88
CA LEU A 115 3.80 7.10 3.10
C LEU A 115 2.49 6.78 3.84
N GLU A 116 2.20 7.49 4.94
CA GLU A 116 0.93 7.32 5.66
C GLU A 116 -0.28 7.65 4.78
N ALA A 117 -0.23 8.75 4.03
CA ALA A 117 -1.34 9.18 3.18
C ALA A 117 -1.61 8.19 2.03
N PHE A 118 -0.58 7.74 1.33
CA PHE A 118 -0.71 6.79 0.23
C PHE A 118 -1.20 5.42 0.72
N ALA A 119 -0.75 4.94 1.89
CA ALA A 119 -1.29 3.72 2.49
C ALA A 119 -2.82 3.81 2.74
N TRP A 120 -3.32 4.95 3.23
CA TRP A 120 -4.76 5.18 3.38
C TRP A 120 -5.49 5.29 2.03
N ILE A 121 -4.88 5.94 1.03
CA ILE A 121 -5.46 6.05 -0.31
C ILE A 121 -5.58 4.66 -0.96
N GLU A 122 -4.57 3.81 -0.86
CA GLU A 122 -4.61 2.45 -1.42
C GLU A 122 -5.65 1.58 -0.72
N TRP A 123 -5.78 1.71 0.60
CA TRP A 123 -6.89 1.07 1.33
C TRP A 123 -8.24 1.53 0.77
N GLN A 124 -8.49 2.83 0.63
CA GLN A 124 -9.75 3.34 0.09
C GLN A 124 -10.02 2.88 -1.35
N VAL A 125 -9.00 2.85 -2.22
CA VAL A 125 -9.17 2.35 -3.59
C VAL A 125 -9.50 0.85 -3.59
N SER A 126 -8.88 0.07 -2.70
CA SER A 126 -9.18 -1.35 -2.55
C SER A 126 -10.60 -1.61 -2.00
N ASP A 127 -11.05 -0.78 -1.07
CA ASP A 127 -12.39 -0.83 -0.48
C ASP A 127 -13.48 -0.56 -1.53
N LEU A 128 -13.29 0.48 -2.34
CA LEU A 128 -14.17 0.77 -3.48
C LEU A 128 -14.24 -0.39 -4.48
N GLY A 129 -13.15 -1.12 -4.67
CA GLY A 129 -13.13 -2.31 -5.53
C GLY A 129 -13.91 -3.51 -4.97
N LEU A 130 -14.13 -3.55 -3.66
CA LEU A 130 -14.92 -4.59 -2.97
C LEU A 130 -16.38 -4.21 -2.78
N SER A 131 -16.71 -2.91 -2.79
CA SER A 131 -18.07 -2.44 -2.58
C SER A 131 -19.02 -2.95 -3.67
N PRO A 132 -20.19 -3.52 -3.31
CA PRO A 132 -21.18 -3.90 -4.30
C PRO A 132 -21.74 -2.64 -5.00
N PRO A 133 -22.04 -2.70 -6.31
CA PRO A 133 -22.67 -1.57 -6.98
C PRO A 133 -24.00 -1.26 -6.28
N SER A 134 -24.22 0.02 -5.95
CA SER A 134 -25.50 0.48 -5.43
C SER A 134 -26.56 0.23 -6.50
N LEU A 135 -27.55 -0.60 -6.16
CA LEU A 135 -28.74 -0.90 -6.99
C LEU A 135 -29.67 0.31 -7.05
#